data_AF-A0A8X6WCS5-F1
#
_entry.id   AF-A0A8X6WCS5-F1
#
_cell.length_a   1.000
_cell.length_b   1.000
_cell.length_c   1.000
_cell.angle_alpha   90.00
_cell.angle_beta   90.00
_cell.angle_gamma   90.00
#
_symmetry.space_group_name_H-M   'P 1'
#
loop_
_entity.id
_entity.type
_entity.pdbx_description
1 polymer ?
#
loop_
_entity_poly.entity_id
_entity_poly.type
_entity_poly.pdbx_seq_one_letter_code
_entity_poly.pdbx_strand_id
1 'polypeptide(L)'
;MPRSSGKVFKNRRGNFNQGRISNSESTVRSDSVPQQSSASNSNISASEKKLSNSNNSYKSEFNSGFKNAVVDLNVLAGVFSEAVKCLQCGATGLNLSGEENCSGGAVELDIICDICSYSYNFCSSKKCKAEIGKPSTYEVNTRLVYAMRCIGKGAEAARMFCGIMNLPPPPTKFSKYNKMLLGATKDVCDATMKDAVKEAVQENQNIRDIPVAVDGTWQKRGYSSMNGVVTVTSVDTGKVNDTEILSKHCVCKGKKKHGPVCKKNFNGYSGRMEVDGALSIFQRSVQRYDVRYTKYLGDGDSKAFDNIVQNEVYGDNCTITKLECIGHVMKRMGSRLRRFKAKMRGQKLSDGKALCGKNRLTEASIDQLQTYYGLAIRRNLSSVKDMRQGIWAVFLHKISTDENPQHGFCPSGPDTWCHYKKAQLENKVYHHKHKLPVAVVEAIRPIFRDLSDPELLKKCLHGNTQNPNESINNVIWSRVPKKTFVHLETLSFGTYDAIASFNKGNRTKLDILKKLNIEPGYYATCCMERLDKERITRARYANLQNTKEVRKVKRLKRIIQEGEFSKNAENLEYGAGMF
;
A
#
# COMPACT_ATOMS: atom_id res chain seq x y z
N MET A 1 19.18 5.78 58.42
CA MET A 1 18.22 4.65 58.27
C MET A 1 18.04 4.31 56.80
N PRO A 2 18.53 3.15 56.34
CA PRO A 2 18.19 2.57 55.05
C PRO A 2 17.12 1.47 55.20
N ARG A 3 16.34 1.23 54.13
CA ARG A 3 15.77 -0.07 53.65
C ARG A 3 14.40 0.14 52.99
N SER A 4 14.31 -0.14 51.69
CA SER A 4 13.18 -0.91 51.16
C SER A 4 13.59 -1.73 49.93
N SER A 5 13.93 -2.99 50.22
CA SER A 5 13.53 -4.21 49.50
C SER A 5 13.27 -4.13 47.99
N GLY A 6 14.30 -4.53 47.22
CA GLY A 6 14.10 -5.09 45.88
C GLY A 6 13.40 -6.45 45.94
N LYS A 7 12.34 -6.62 45.14
CA LYS A 7 11.78 -7.93 44.80
C LYS A 7 12.27 -8.35 43.43
N VAL A 8 13.13 -9.36 43.45
CA VAL A 8 13.61 -10.18 42.34
C VAL A 8 12.42 -10.88 41.68
N PHE A 9 12.23 -10.68 40.37
CA PHE A 9 11.40 -11.58 39.55
C PHE A 9 12.28 -12.52 38.74
N LYS A 10 12.02 -13.81 38.94
CA LYS A 10 12.77 -14.98 38.47
C LYS A 10 12.82 -15.07 36.94
N ASN A 11 14.02 -15.33 36.43
CA ASN A 11 14.27 -15.85 35.09
C ASN A 11 13.50 -17.15 34.86
N ARG A 12 12.55 -17.15 33.91
CA ARG A 12 12.05 -18.39 33.30
C ARG A 12 12.93 -18.74 32.10
N ARG A 13 13.79 -19.74 32.28
CA ARG A 13 14.45 -20.47 31.20
C ARG A 13 13.38 -21.15 30.35
N GLY A 14 13.23 -20.73 29.10
CA GLY A 14 12.49 -21.48 28.08
C GLY A 14 13.49 -22.28 27.26
N ASN A 15 13.48 -23.60 27.42
CA ASN A 15 14.30 -24.53 26.63
C ASN A 15 13.99 -24.39 25.14
N PHE A 16 15.00 -24.03 24.35
CA PHE A 16 15.03 -24.26 22.91
C PHE A 16 15.26 -25.75 22.67
N ASN A 17 14.19 -26.51 22.42
CA ASN A 17 14.32 -27.83 21.80
C ASN A 17 14.24 -27.67 20.29
N GLN A 18 15.38 -27.95 19.64
CA GLN A 18 15.48 -28.26 18.22
C GLN A 18 14.70 -29.56 17.96
N GLY A 19 13.58 -29.46 17.25
CA GLY A 19 12.82 -30.60 16.74
C GLY A 19 12.95 -30.65 15.22
N ARG A 20 13.70 -31.64 14.72
CA ARG A 20 13.80 -32.02 13.30
C ARG A 20 12.40 -32.23 12.72
N ILE A 21 12.18 -31.74 11.50
CA ILE A 21 11.02 -32.05 10.68
C ILE A 21 11.21 -33.50 10.19
N SER A 22 10.49 -34.45 10.79
CA SER A 22 10.29 -35.78 10.23
C SER A 22 8.99 -35.80 9.44
N ASN A 23 9.08 -36.19 8.18
CA ASN A 23 7.94 -36.52 7.32
C ASN A 23 7.08 -37.60 7.99
N SER A 24 5.80 -37.32 8.19
CA SER A 24 4.79 -38.36 8.36
C SER A 24 3.58 -38.05 7.51
N GLU A 25 3.32 -38.96 6.58
CA GLU A 25 2.11 -39.05 5.79
C GLU A 25 0.91 -39.13 6.72
N SER A 26 -0.08 -38.26 6.50
CA SER A 26 -1.39 -38.38 7.13
C SER A 26 -2.45 -38.49 6.05
N THR A 27 -3.13 -39.63 6.13
CA THR A 27 -4.18 -40.15 5.28
C THR A 27 -5.34 -39.18 5.12
N VAL A 28 -5.67 -38.91 3.86
CA VAL A 28 -6.81 -38.13 3.40
C VAL A 28 -8.09 -38.92 3.71
N ARG A 29 -8.96 -38.37 4.57
CA ARG A 29 -10.38 -38.74 4.60
C ARG A 29 -11.15 -37.74 3.75
N SER A 30 -11.77 -38.26 2.71
CA SER A 30 -12.59 -37.57 1.72
C SER A 30 -14.00 -37.31 2.28
N ASP A 31 -14.31 -36.04 2.56
CA ASP A 31 -15.68 -35.57 2.61
C ASP A 31 -15.90 -34.58 1.47
N SER A 32 -16.76 -35.01 0.54
CA SER A 32 -17.11 -34.35 -0.71
C SER A 32 -17.99 -33.11 -0.46
N VAL A 33 -17.51 -31.94 -0.89
CA VAL A 33 -18.30 -30.71 -1.01
C VAL A 33 -18.59 -30.47 -2.49
N PRO A 34 -19.85 -30.22 -2.90
CA PRO A 34 -20.20 -30.10 -4.32
C PRO A 34 -19.52 -28.89 -4.98
N GLN A 35 -18.92 -29.15 -6.14
CA GLN A 35 -18.41 -28.14 -7.06
C GLN A 35 -19.56 -27.32 -7.65
N GLN A 36 -19.46 -25.99 -7.59
CA GLN A 36 -20.13 -25.09 -8.53
C GLN A 36 -19.09 -24.58 -9.53
N SER A 37 -19.14 -25.11 -10.75
CA SER A 37 -18.81 -24.39 -11.99
C SER A 37 -19.99 -23.43 -12.28
N SER A 38 -19.85 -22.25 -12.89
CA SER A 38 -18.93 -21.78 -13.90
C SER A 38 -18.95 -20.24 -13.96
N ALA A 39 -17.78 -19.63 -13.91
CA ALA A 39 -17.43 -18.40 -14.64
C ALA A 39 -15.90 -18.34 -14.65
N SER A 40 -15.32 -18.46 -15.83
CA SER A 40 -13.89 -18.42 -16.10
C SER A 40 -13.30 -17.05 -15.75
N ASN A 41 -12.98 -16.83 -14.49
CA ASN A 41 -11.99 -15.85 -14.07
C ASN A 41 -10.87 -16.61 -13.38
N SER A 42 -9.73 -16.71 -14.06
CA SER A 42 -8.50 -17.24 -13.50
C SER A 42 -8.26 -16.62 -12.10
N ASN A 43 -7.93 -17.47 -11.12
CA ASN A 43 -7.74 -17.11 -9.71
C ASN A 43 -6.44 -16.29 -9.48
N ILE A 44 -6.18 -15.31 -10.36
CA ILE A 44 -4.97 -14.51 -10.43
C ILE A 44 -5.04 -13.40 -9.38
N SER A 45 -4.02 -13.32 -8.52
CA SER A 45 -3.96 -12.31 -7.46
C SER A 45 -3.74 -10.90 -8.02
N ALA A 46 -4.11 -9.85 -7.27
CA ALA A 46 -3.90 -8.46 -7.69
C ALA A 46 -2.42 -8.08 -7.89
N SER A 47 -1.47 -8.80 -7.29
CA SER A 47 -0.04 -8.65 -7.55
C SER A 47 0.35 -9.33 -8.86
N GLU A 48 -0.20 -10.52 -9.11
CA GLU A 48 0.08 -11.30 -10.31
C GLU A 48 -0.48 -10.62 -11.56
N LYS A 49 -1.70 -10.07 -11.52
CA LYS A 49 -2.26 -9.26 -12.61
C LYS A 49 -1.37 -8.07 -12.99
N LYS A 50 -0.70 -7.45 -12.01
CA LYS A 50 0.20 -6.31 -12.28
C LYS A 50 1.50 -6.74 -12.95
N LEU A 51 2.00 -7.92 -12.58
CA LEU A 51 3.34 -8.40 -12.97
C LEU A 51 3.32 -9.41 -14.13
N SER A 52 2.17 -9.98 -14.50
CA SER A 52 2.04 -10.99 -15.56
C SER A 52 2.56 -10.50 -16.91
N ASN A 53 2.30 -9.24 -17.28
CA ASN A 53 2.79 -8.64 -18.53
C ASN A 53 4.26 -8.20 -18.49
N SER A 54 4.92 -8.30 -17.32
CA SER A 54 6.31 -7.89 -17.13
C SER A 54 7.32 -9.01 -17.35
N ASN A 55 6.87 -10.27 -17.38
CA ASN A 55 7.75 -11.45 -17.34
C ASN A 55 8.37 -11.84 -18.70
N ASN A 56 7.89 -11.29 -19.83
CA ASN A 56 8.34 -11.76 -21.16
C ASN A 56 9.62 -11.10 -21.71
N SER A 57 10.15 -10.04 -21.09
CA SER A 57 11.29 -9.30 -21.68
C SER A 57 12.67 -9.58 -21.06
N TYR A 58 12.75 -10.39 -20.00
CA TYR A 58 14.03 -10.77 -19.37
C TYR A 58 14.02 -12.26 -19.06
N LYS A 59 14.16 -13.10 -20.10
CA LYS A 59 14.92 -14.34 -19.94
C LYS A 59 16.38 -13.91 -19.88
N SER A 60 16.88 -13.47 -18.72
CA SER A 60 18.31 -13.22 -18.58
C SER A 60 19.03 -14.57 -18.58
N GLU A 61 19.85 -14.81 -19.59
CA GLU A 61 20.87 -15.85 -19.54
C GLU A 61 21.70 -15.65 -18.26
N PHE A 62 21.65 -16.63 -17.36
CA PHE A 62 21.98 -16.47 -15.94
C PHE A 62 23.50 -16.34 -15.63
N ASN A 63 24.38 -16.10 -16.59
CA ASN A 63 25.79 -16.52 -16.44
C ASN A 63 26.91 -15.47 -16.64
N SER A 64 26.67 -14.16 -16.72
CA SER A 64 27.79 -13.22 -17.01
C SER A 64 27.79 -11.84 -16.33
N GLY A 65 26.89 -11.54 -15.39
CA GLY A 65 26.89 -10.25 -14.69
C GLY A 65 28.00 -10.12 -13.63
N PHE A 66 28.61 -8.94 -13.51
CA PHE A 66 29.61 -8.69 -12.46
C PHE A 66 29.03 -8.82 -11.04
N LYS A 67 29.92 -9.13 -10.08
CA LYS A 67 29.58 -9.40 -8.67
C LYS A 67 30.35 -8.43 -7.79
N ASN A 68 29.66 -7.85 -6.81
CA ASN A 68 30.27 -7.04 -5.75
C ASN A 68 30.33 -7.85 -4.46
N ALA A 69 31.43 -7.71 -3.72
CA ALA A 69 31.62 -8.28 -2.39
C ALA A 69 32.15 -7.20 -1.44
N VAL A 70 31.86 -7.35 -0.15
CA VAL A 70 32.55 -6.60 0.91
C VAL A 70 33.77 -7.42 1.30
N VAL A 71 34.95 -6.80 1.29
CA VAL A 71 36.24 -7.46 1.52
C VAL A 71 36.99 -6.72 2.62
N ASP A 72 37.56 -7.48 3.56
CA ASP A 72 38.50 -6.94 4.55
C ASP A 72 39.84 -6.63 3.84
N LEU A 73 40.26 -5.37 3.90
CA LEU A 73 41.48 -4.91 3.23
C LEU A 73 42.73 -5.58 3.79
N ASN A 74 42.75 -6.00 5.06
CA ASN A 74 43.90 -6.72 5.63
C ASN A 74 44.05 -8.11 5.01
N VAL A 75 42.92 -8.80 4.79
CA VAL A 75 42.93 -10.10 4.10
C VAL A 75 43.42 -9.92 2.67
N LEU A 76 42.94 -8.88 1.98
CA LEU A 76 43.40 -8.59 0.62
C LEU A 76 44.88 -8.19 0.59
N ALA A 77 45.35 -7.40 1.54
CA ALA A 77 46.76 -7.02 1.66
C ALA A 77 47.67 -8.23 1.88
N GLY A 78 47.25 -9.22 2.67
CA GLY A 78 47.97 -10.49 2.80
C GLY A 78 48.13 -11.21 1.44
N VAL A 79 47.07 -11.25 0.63
CA VAL A 79 47.13 -11.82 -0.72
C VAL A 79 48.10 -11.05 -1.63
N PHE A 80 48.11 -9.71 -1.57
CA PHE A 80 49.06 -8.90 -2.35
C PHE A 80 50.50 -9.13 -1.91
N SER A 81 50.75 -9.28 -0.62
CA SER A 81 52.09 -9.55 -0.08
C SER A 81 52.61 -10.92 -0.52
N GLU A 82 51.78 -11.96 -0.46
CA GLU A 82 52.21 -13.34 -0.70
C GLU A 82 52.17 -13.76 -2.18
N ALA A 83 51.16 -13.30 -2.92
CA ALA A 83 50.84 -13.84 -4.25
C ALA A 83 51.11 -12.88 -5.41
N VAL A 84 51.42 -11.61 -5.15
CA VAL A 84 51.63 -10.59 -6.20
C VAL A 84 53.09 -10.15 -6.24
N LYS A 85 53.66 -10.13 -7.45
CA LYS A 85 55.04 -9.67 -7.70
C LYS A 85 55.03 -8.23 -8.21
N CYS A 86 56.03 -7.46 -7.79
CA CYS A 86 56.29 -6.14 -8.31
C CYS A 86 56.56 -6.19 -9.82
N LEU A 87 55.86 -5.34 -10.57
CA LEU A 87 56.03 -5.25 -12.02
C LEU A 87 57.43 -4.78 -12.43
N GLN A 88 58.08 -3.96 -11.61
CA GLN A 88 59.38 -3.34 -11.93
C GLN A 88 60.58 -4.22 -11.54
N CYS A 89 60.59 -4.78 -10.32
CA CYS A 89 61.75 -5.52 -9.80
C CYS A 89 61.49 -7.02 -9.57
N GLY A 90 60.26 -7.51 -9.78
CA GLY A 90 59.91 -8.92 -9.61
C GLY A 90 59.80 -9.40 -8.16
N ALA A 91 60.06 -8.54 -7.17
CA ALA A 91 59.98 -8.89 -5.76
C ALA A 91 58.54 -9.19 -5.30
N THR A 92 58.41 -10.12 -4.36
CA THR A 92 57.18 -10.36 -3.59
C THR A 92 57.11 -9.43 -2.38
N GLY A 93 56.01 -9.44 -1.64
CA GLY A 93 55.82 -8.57 -0.47
C GLY A 93 55.28 -7.18 -0.84
N LEU A 94 54.42 -7.08 -1.86
CA LEU A 94 53.75 -5.82 -2.17
C LEU A 94 52.77 -5.45 -1.05
N ASN A 95 52.83 -4.20 -0.60
CA ASN A 95 51.92 -3.66 0.40
C ASN A 95 50.69 -3.06 -0.27
N LEU A 96 49.50 -3.45 0.15
CA LEU A 96 48.25 -2.80 -0.22
C LEU A 96 47.80 -1.94 0.95
N SER A 97 47.83 -0.63 0.78
CA SER A 97 47.29 0.33 1.74
C SER A 97 46.04 1.00 1.19
N GLY A 98 45.15 1.44 2.09
CA GLY A 98 44.04 2.32 1.74
C GLY A 98 44.25 3.70 2.34
N GLU A 99 44.05 4.75 1.54
CA GLU A 99 44.12 6.11 2.02
C GLU A 99 42.99 6.42 3.01
N GLU A 100 43.26 7.24 4.02
CA GLU A 100 42.25 7.74 4.96
C GLU A 100 41.23 8.67 4.27
N ASN A 101 41.59 9.26 3.11
CA ASN A 101 40.76 10.19 2.34
C ASN A 101 39.68 9.49 1.50
N CYS A 102 38.79 8.75 2.16
CA CYS A 102 37.67 8.08 1.51
C CYS A 102 36.58 9.07 1.05
N SER A 103 36.17 8.97 -0.22
CA SER A 103 35.02 9.70 -0.76
C SER A 103 33.71 8.94 -0.48
N GLY A 104 33.36 8.77 0.78
CA GLY A 104 32.27 7.89 1.20
C GLY A 104 32.72 6.42 1.19
N GLY A 105 31.89 5.51 0.66
CA GLY A 105 32.25 4.09 0.51
C GLY A 105 33.24 3.79 -0.64
N ALA A 106 33.72 4.81 -1.34
CA ALA A 106 34.78 4.68 -2.34
C ALA A 106 36.13 4.98 -1.68
N VAL A 107 37.01 3.98 -1.72
CA VAL A 107 38.32 3.97 -1.06
C VAL A 107 39.40 4.10 -2.14
N GLU A 108 40.36 4.97 -1.93
CA GLU A 108 41.57 5.06 -2.75
C GLU A 108 42.60 4.10 -2.16
N LEU A 109 43.18 3.27 -3.00
CA LEU A 109 44.05 2.15 -2.63
C LEU A 109 45.37 2.29 -3.38
N ASP A 110 46.47 2.03 -2.67
CA ASP A 110 47.82 2.04 -3.21
C ASP A 110 48.45 0.66 -3.09
N ILE A 111 49.06 0.21 -4.17
CA ILE A 111 49.96 -0.95 -4.17
C ILE A 111 51.38 -0.40 -4.18
N ILE A 112 52.16 -0.71 -3.15
CA ILE A 112 53.51 -0.17 -2.94
C ILE A 112 54.53 -1.31 -2.87
N CYS A 113 55.66 -1.14 -3.55
CA CYS A 113 56.83 -2.01 -3.41
C CYS A 113 57.90 -1.30 -2.61
N ASP A 114 58.20 -1.78 -1.40
CA ASP A 114 59.18 -1.15 -0.50
C ASP A 114 60.63 -1.27 -1.00
N ILE A 115 60.90 -2.18 -1.95
CA ILE A 115 62.26 -2.43 -2.48
C ILE A 115 62.66 -1.44 -3.57
N CYS A 116 61.74 -1.13 -4.49
CA CYS A 116 62.01 -0.26 -5.65
C CYS A 116 61.16 1.01 -5.70
N SER A 117 60.36 1.25 -4.66
CA SER A 117 59.46 2.39 -4.52
C SER A 117 58.40 2.50 -5.64
N TYR A 118 58.13 1.41 -6.36
CA TYR A 118 57.00 1.35 -7.30
C TYR A 118 55.69 1.56 -6.53
N SER A 119 54.82 2.42 -7.06
CA SER A 119 53.47 2.64 -6.54
C SER A 119 52.44 2.61 -7.65
N TYR A 120 51.25 2.07 -7.34
CA TYR A 120 50.10 2.09 -8.23
C TYR A 120 48.83 2.42 -7.45
N ASN A 121 48.24 3.58 -7.74
CA ASN A 121 47.01 4.05 -7.12
C ASN A 121 45.78 3.66 -7.96
N PHE A 122 44.72 3.21 -7.28
CA PHE A 122 43.42 2.99 -7.90
C PHE A 122 42.27 3.17 -6.91
N CYS A 123 41.05 3.34 -7.42
CA CYS A 123 39.86 3.46 -6.57
C CYS A 123 39.04 2.16 -6.55
N SER A 124 38.54 1.79 -5.37
CA SER A 124 37.69 0.62 -5.16
C SER A 124 36.30 0.71 -5.82
N SER A 125 35.94 1.86 -6.37
CA SER A 125 34.66 2.06 -7.05
C SER A 125 34.80 2.86 -8.34
N LYS A 126 34.07 2.41 -9.37
CA LYS A 126 33.95 3.15 -10.62
C LYS A 126 33.24 4.48 -10.40
N LYS A 127 33.70 5.50 -11.11
CA LYS A 127 32.97 6.77 -11.26
C LYS A 127 31.84 6.55 -12.28
N CYS A 128 30.61 6.88 -11.91
CA CYS A 128 29.49 6.91 -12.83
C CYS A 128 29.78 7.97 -13.90
N LYS A 129 29.71 7.61 -15.19
CA LYS A 129 29.90 8.55 -16.30
C LYS A 129 28.90 9.70 -16.14
N ALA A 130 29.41 10.90 -15.87
CA ALA A 130 28.58 12.09 -15.90
C ALA A 130 28.24 12.42 -17.36
N GLU A 131 26.98 12.74 -17.63
CA GLU A 131 26.66 13.55 -18.81
C GLU A 131 27.41 14.88 -18.73
N ILE A 132 27.75 15.47 -19.88
CA ILE A 132 28.47 16.74 -19.98
C ILE A 132 27.80 17.78 -19.04
N GLY A 133 28.58 18.34 -18.11
CA GLY A 133 28.10 19.33 -17.13
C GLY A 133 27.49 18.79 -15.83
N LYS A 134 27.38 17.46 -15.63
CA LYS A 134 26.94 16.86 -14.35
C LYS A 134 28.13 16.44 -13.48
N PRO A 135 28.02 16.53 -12.15
CA PRO A 135 29.13 16.16 -11.26
C PRO A 135 29.22 14.64 -11.10
N SER A 136 30.39 14.07 -11.41
CA SER A 136 30.71 12.64 -11.23
C SER A 136 30.39 12.16 -9.80
N THR A 137 29.91 10.92 -9.70
CA THR A 137 29.59 10.21 -8.44
C THR A 137 30.22 8.83 -8.46
N TYR A 138 30.49 8.25 -7.29
CA TYR A 138 30.93 6.86 -7.21
C TYR A 138 29.73 5.92 -7.20
N GLU A 139 29.86 4.79 -7.91
CA GLU A 139 28.78 3.81 -8.05
C GLU A 139 28.38 3.24 -6.68
N VAL A 140 29.36 2.88 -5.83
CA VAL A 140 29.12 2.31 -4.50
C VAL A 140 28.28 3.24 -3.63
N ASN A 141 28.55 4.55 -3.68
CA ASN A 141 27.81 5.56 -2.94
C ASN A 141 26.39 5.72 -3.48
N THR A 142 26.22 5.69 -4.80
CA THR A 142 24.89 5.76 -5.43
C THR A 142 24.05 4.57 -5.02
N ARG A 143 24.62 3.36 -5.04
CA ARG A 143 23.96 2.13 -4.58
C ARG A 143 23.60 2.19 -3.10
N LEU A 144 24.53 2.64 -2.24
CA LEU A 144 24.28 2.76 -0.79
C LEU A 144 23.13 3.72 -0.49
N VAL A 145 23.16 4.92 -1.08
CA VAL A 145 22.10 5.92 -0.93
C VAL A 145 20.77 5.36 -1.43
N TYR A 146 20.77 4.74 -2.61
CA TYR A 146 19.55 4.19 -3.20
C TYR A 146 18.96 3.05 -2.37
N ALA A 147 19.79 2.13 -1.89
CA ALA A 147 19.39 1.01 -1.04
C ALA A 147 18.75 1.51 0.26
N MET A 148 19.37 2.48 0.93
CA MET A 148 18.85 3.07 2.16
C MET A 148 17.49 3.75 1.91
N ARG A 149 17.35 4.49 0.82
CA ARG A 149 16.07 5.12 0.47
C ARG A 149 14.98 4.11 0.12
N CYS A 150 15.33 3.01 -0.54
CA CYS A 150 14.40 1.92 -0.79
C CYS A 150 13.84 1.33 0.51
N ILE A 151 14.58 1.31 1.62
CA ILE A 151 14.05 0.78 2.90
C ILE A 151 13.51 1.88 3.83
N GLY A 152 13.27 3.08 3.30
CA GLY A 152 12.76 4.22 4.07
C GLY A 152 13.75 4.80 5.07
N LYS A 153 15.04 4.63 4.81
CA LYS A 153 16.15 5.13 5.63
C LYS A 153 16.94 6.22 4.90
N GLY A 154 17.76 6.96 5.64
CA GLY A 154 18.54 8.10 5.14
C GLY A 154 19.98 8.07 5.67
N ALA A 155 20.66 9.21 5.58
CA ALA A 155 22.08 9.34 5.92
C ALA A 155 22.44 8.82 7.33
N GLU A 156 21.60 9.08 8.34
CA GLU A 156 21.83 8.62 9.71
C GLU A 156 21.92 7.10 9.83
N ALA A 157 20.98 6.40 9.20
CA ALA A 157 20.96 4.94 9.19
C ALA A 157 22.09 4.37 8.33
N ALA A 158 22.44 5.05 7.24
CA ALA A 158 23.60 4.68 6.42
C ALA A 158 24.90 4.77 7.24
N ARG A 159 25.05 5.82 8.06
CA ARG A 159 26.21 6.00 8.93
C ARG A 159 26.29 4.90 9.99
N MET A 160 25.17 4.60 10.65
CA MET A 160 25.11 3.50 11.61
C MET A 160 25.46 2.16 10.95
N PHE A 161 24.89 1.88 9.77
CA PHE A 161 25.21 0.68 9.01
C PHE A 161 26.71 0.59 8.67
N CYS A 162 27.30 1.65 8.10
CA CYS A 162 28.73 1.67 7.80
C CYS A 162 29.58 1.49 9.05
N GLY A 163 29.26 2.19 10.15
CA GLY A 163 30.02 2.10 11.40
C GLY A 163 30.01 0.70 12.02
N ILE A 164 28.87 0.02 12.05
CA ILE A 164 28.78 -1.35 12.58
C ILE A 164 29.49 -2.36 11.66
N MET A 165 29.45 -2.14 10.35
CA MET A 165 30.13 -3.00 9.36
C MET A 165 31.63 -2.72 9.25
N ASN A 166 32.16 -1.76 10.03
CA ASN A 166 33.54 -1.26 9.92
C ASN A 166 33.90 -0.78 8.49
N LEU A 167 32.97 -0.06 7.86
CA LEU A 167 33.15 0.54 6.53
C LEU A 167 33.38 2.05 6.63
N PRO A 168 34.00 2.68 5.62
CA PRO A 168 34.04 4.13 5.50
C PRO A 168 32.63 4.75 5.62
N PRO A 169 32.54 5.98 6.17
CA PRO A 169 31.25 6.63 6.36
C PRO A 169 30.53 6.83 5.01
N PRO A 170 29.19 6.96 5.00
CA PRO A 170 28.45 7.29 3.78
C PRO A 170 28.91 8.65 3.21
N PRO A 171 28.63 8.94 1.93
CA PRO A 171 29.02 10.21 1.32
C PRO A 171 28.45 11.41 2.07
N THR A 172 29.30 12.38 2.40
CA THR A 172 28.93 13.61 3.13
C THR A 172 27.81 14.38 2.43
N LYS A 173 27.88 14.50 1.10
CA LYS A 173 26.86 15.14 0.25
C LYS A 173 25.71 14.19 -0.11
N PHE A 174 25.07 13.55 0.87
CA PHE A 174 23.98 12.58 0.66
C PHE A 174 22.80 13.16 -0.17
N SER A 175 22.53 14.47 -0.04
CA SER A 175 21.51 15.18 -0.83
C SER A 175 21.82 15.21 -2.34
N LYS A 176 23.09 15.31 -2.74
CA LYS A 176 23.53 15.27 -4.15
C LYS A 176 23.08 13.97 -4.82
N TYR A 177 23.31 12.84 -4.14
CA TYR A 177 22.92 11.52 -4.62
C TYR A 177 21.40 11.37 -4.68
N ASN A 178 20.66 11.87 -3.67
CA ASN A 178 19.19 11.86 -3.70
C ASN A 178 18.62 12.64 -4.89
N LYS A 179 19.18 13.81 -5.22
CA LYS A 179 18.71 14.63 -6.34
C LYS A 179 18.92 13.92 -7.69
N MET A 180 20.09 13.29 -7.85
CA MET A 180 20.39 12.50 -9.04
C MET A 180 19.45 11.30 -9.17
N LEU A 181 19.25 10.55 -8.08
CA LEU A 181 18.33 9.42 -8.02
C LEU A 181 16.88 9.85 -8.28
N LEU A 182 16.44 11.00 -7.75
CA LEU A 182 15.10 11.53 -7.97
C LEU A 182 14.80 11.72 -9.46
N GLY A 183 15.76 12.25 -10.24
CA GLY A 183 15.60 12.41 -11.69
C GLY A 183 15.37 11.06 -12.39
N ALA A 184 16.27 10.11 -12.19
CA ALA A 184 16.16 8.78 -12.80
C ALA A 184 14.89 8.03 -12.37
N THR A 185 14.53 8.09 -11.08
CA THR A 185 13.31 7.46 -10.56
C THR A 185 12.05 8.09 -11.14
N LYS A 186 12.03 9.42 -11.32
CA LYS A 186 10.89 10.11 -11.95
C LYS A 186 10.71 9.63 -13.40
N ASP A 187 11.77 9.58 -14.18
CA ASP A 187 11.69 9.17 -15.60
C ASP A 187 11.19 7.73 -15.74
N VAL A 188 11.70 6.81 -14.91
CA VAL A 188 11.24 5.41 -14.89
C VAL A 188 9.77 5.34 -14.43
N CYS A 189 9.39 6.08 -13.40
CA CYS A 189 8.01 6.14 -12.92
C CYS A 189 7.06 6.65 -14.01
N ASP A 190 7.42 7.74 -14.69
CA ASP A 190 6.63 8.33 -15.79
C ASP A 190 6.42 7.32 -16.92
N ALA A 191 7.45 6.55 -17.29
CA ALA A 191 7.30 5.46 -18.26
C ALA A 191 6.36 4.36 -17.74
N THR A 192 6.46 3.97 -16.47
CA THR A 192 5.57 2.94 -15.90
C THR A 192 4.10 3.38 -15.83
N MET A 193 3.83 4.67 -15.61
CA MET A 193 2.48 5.23 -15.59
C MET A 193 1.90 5.32 -17.00
N LYS A 194 2.70 5.73 -18.00
CA LYS A 194 2.29 5.70 -19.41
C LYS A 194 1.88 4.29 -19.85
N ASP A 195 2.66 3.29 -19.48
CA ASP A 195 2.33 1.91 -19.81
C ASP A 195 1.10 1.41 -19.04
N ALA A 196 0.93 1.81 -17.77
CA ALA A 196 -0.28 1.50 -17.00
C ALA A 196 -1.55 2.09 -17.65
N VAL A 197 -1.49 3.32 -18.19
CA VAL A 197 -2.62 3.92 -18.90
C VAL A 197 -2.91 3.16 -20.21
N LYS A 198 -1.88 2.78 -20.98
CA LYS A 198 -2.06 1.98 -22.19
C LYS A 198 -2.75 0.64 -21.88
N GLU A 199 -2.31 -0.05 -20.83
CA GLU A 199 -2.95 -1.29 -20.38
C GLU A 199 -4.39 -1.05 -19.94
N ALA A 200 -4.68 0.05 -19.24
CA ALA A 200 -6.04 0.41 -18.85
C ALA A 200 -6.95 0.66 -20.05
N VAL A 201 -6.46 1.32 -21.10
CA VAL A 201 -7.21 1.51 -22.35
C VAL A 201 -7.49 0.17 -23.04
N GLN A 202 -6.52 -0.74 -23.06
CA GLN A 202 -6.69 -2.07 -23.65
C GLN A 202 -7.74 -2.90 -22.91
N GLU A 203 -7.67 -2.96 -21.57
CA GLU A 203 -8.66 -3.64 -20.73
C GLU A 203 -10.05 -2.99 -20.83
N ASN A 204 -10.11 -1.69 -21.11
CA ASN A 204 -11.33 -0.94 -21.35
C ASN A 204 -11.75 -0.95 -22.84
N GLN A 205 -11.50 -2.04 -23.56
CA GLN A 205 -11.94 -2.25 -24.96
C GLN A 205 -11.47 -1.15 -25.93
N ASN A 206 -10.27 -0.61 -25.72
CA ASN A 206 -9.68 0.51 -26.45
C ASN A 206 -10.45 1.84 -26.32
N ILE A 207 -11.38 1.94 -25.38
CA ILE A 207 -12.06 3.19 -25.05
C ILE A 207 -11.15 4.04 -24.16
N ARG A 208 -10.89 5.27 -24.60
CA ARG A 208 -10.01 6.24 -23.91
C ARG A 208 -10.68 7.00 -22.76
N ASP A 209 -11.96 6.74 -22.54
CA ASP A 209 -12.74 7.19 -21.39
C ASP A 209 -12.67 6.13 -20.29
N ILE A 210 -11.72 6.29 -19.37
CA ILE A 210 -11.35 5.23 -18.44
C ILE A 210 -11.89 5.48 -17.02
N PRO A 211 -12.35 4.42 -16.32
CA PRO A 211 -12.72 4.50 -14.93
C PRO A 211 -11.49 4.53 -14.02
N VAL A 212 -11.49 5.46 -13.06
CA VAL A 212 -10.38 5.63 -12.14
C VAL A 212 -10.81 5.75 -10.69
N ALA A 213 -9.97 5.25 -9.79
CA ALA A 213 -10.08 5.41 -8.36
C ALA A 213 -9.10 6.47 -7.87
N VAL A 214 -9.63 7.47 -7.18
CA VAL A 214 -8.87 8.63 -6.68
C VAL A 214 -8.77 8.54 -5.17
N ASP A 215 -7.59 8.84 -4.64
CA ASP A 215 -7.36 8.84 -3.19
C ASP A 215 -6.20 9.75 -2.81
N GLY A 216 -6.42 10.54 -1.75
CA GLY A 216 -5.43 11.38 -1.10
C GLY A 216 -4.80 10.70 0.12
N THR A 217 -3.50 10.90 0.32
CA THR A 217 -2.80 10.36 1.50
C THR A 217 -1.78 11.33 2.07
N TRP A 218 -1.66 11.35 3.40
CA TRP A 218 -0.82 12.32 4.12
C TRP A 218 0.29 11.66 4.94
N GLN A 219 1.44 12.35 5.01
CA GLN A 219 2.59 11.87 5.78
C GLN A 219 2.30 11.83 7.29
N LYS A 220 1.61 12.84 7.83
CA LYS A 220 1.11 12.82 9.21
C LYS A 220 -0.42 12.66 9.21
N ARG A 221 -0.96 12.00 10.22
CA ARG A 221 -2.42 11.91 10.41
C ARG A 221 -2.98 13.27 10.87
N GLY A 222 -4.21 13.57 10.47
CA GLY A 222 -4.93 14.78 10.82
C GLY A 222 -4.63 15.98 9.92
N TYR A 223 -5.34 17.08 10.17
CA TYR A 223 -5.34 18.29 9.35
C TYR A 223 -4.03 19.12 9.38
N SER A 224 -3.00 18.63 10.08
CA SER A 224 -1.72 19.31 10.27
C SER A 224 -0.60 18.81 9.34
N SER A 225 -0.85 17.83 8.47
CA SER A 225 0.19 17.29 7.60
C SER A 225 0.75 18.34 6.64
N MET A 226 2.08 18.43 6.55
CA MET A 226 2.76 19.34 5.62
C MET A 226 2.86 18.78 4.20
N ASN A 227 2.71 17.47 4.07
CA ASN A 227 2.93 16.71 2.85
C ASN A 227 1.70 15.85 2.54
N GLY A 228 1.31 15.82 1.27
CA GLY A 228 0.21 15.04 0.73
C GLY A 228 0.61 14.43 -0.62
N VAL A 229 0.05 13.27 -0.93
CA VAL A 229 0.18 12.61 -2.23
C VAL A 229 -1.23 12.23 -2.68
N VAL A 230 -1.57 12.58 -3.91
CA VAL A 230 -2.81 12.16 -4.56
C VAL A 230 -2.46 11.15 -5.63
N THR A 231 -3.22 10.06 -5.71
CA THR A 231 -3.01 9.01 -6.72
C THR A 231 -4.30 8.74 -7.48
N VAL A 232 -4.17 8.55 -8.78
CA VAL A 232 -5.24 8.06 -9.66
C VAL A 232 -4.84 6.68 -10.13
N THR A 233 -5.69 5.69 -9.83
CA THR A 233 -5.47 4.28 -10.15
C THR A 233 -6.55 3.81 -11.11
N SER A 234 -6.21 3.09 -12.17
CA SER A 234 -7.22 2.46 -13.04
C SER A 234 -8.07 1.47 -12.25
N VAL A 235 -9.39 1.53 -12.41
CA VAL A 235 -10.32 0.58 -11.77
C VAL A 235 -10.12 -0.83 -12.33
N ASP A 236 -9.84 -0.95 -13.63
CA ASP A 236 -9.76 -2.23 -14.34
C ASP A 236 -8.44 -2.96 -14.04
N THR A 237 -7.31 -2.25 -14.11
CA THR A 237 -5.97 -2.85 -13.92
C THR A 237 -5.48 -2.78 -12.47
N GLY A 238 -6.00 -1.83 -11.68
CA GLY A 238 -5.50 -1.52 -10.36
C GLY A 238 -4.07 -0.95 -10.34
N LYS A 239 -3.54 -0.50 -11.49
CA LYS A 239 -2.24 0.19 -11.62
C LYS A 239 -2.42 1.71 -11.52
N VAL A 240 -1.37 2.39 -11.05
CA VAL A 240 -1.36 3.85 -10.89
C VAL A 240 -1.15 4.49 -12.26
N ASN A 241 -2.08 5.36 -12.65
CA ASN A 241 -2.08 6.09 -13.90
C ASN A 241 -1.41 7.46 -13.77
N ASP A 242 -1.59 8.13 -12.63
CA ASP A 242 -0.96 9.43 -12.36
C ASP A 242 -0.90 9.72 -10.86
N THR A 243 -0.07 10.67 -10.47
CA THR A 243 0.08 11.15 -9.10
C THR A 243 0.39 12.64 -9.03
N GLU A 244 -0.09 13.31 -7.99
CA GLU A 244 0.30 14.67 -7.64
C GLU A 244 0.93 14.68 -6.24
N ILE A 245 2.07 15.34 -6.09
CA ILE A 245 2.84 15.35 -4.84
C ILE A 245 2.89 16.79 -4.32
N LEU A 246 2.28 17.02 -3.17
CA LEU A 246 2.04 18.35 -2.64
C LEU A 246 2.74 18.55 -1.30
N SER A 247 3.37 19.72 -1.14
CA SER A 247 3.96 20.16 0.11
C SER A 247 3.64 21.64 0.36
N LYS A 248 3.08 21.90 1.54
CA LYS A 248 2.92 23.27 2.06
C LYS A 248 4.11 23.73 2.90
N HIS A 249 5.12 22.88 3.06
CA HIS A 249 6.30 23.21 3.85
C HIS A 249 7.16 24.27 3.16
N CYS A 250 7.30 25.41 3.84
CA CYS A 250 8.16 26.52 3.40
C CYS A 250 9.41 26.59 4.28
N VAL A 251 10.58 26.66 3.65
CA VAL A 251 11.85 26.92 4.36
C VAL A 251 12.14 28.43 4.51
N CYS A 252 11.42 29.30 3.79
CA CYS A 252 11.64 30.75 3.76
C CYS A 252 10.86 31.51 4.85
N LYS A 253 11.04 31.15 6.13
CA LYS A 253 10.32 31.76 7.27
C LYS A 253 10.30 33.30 7.16
N GLY A 254 9.10 33.90 7.11
CA GLY A 254 8.87 35.35 7.20
C GLY A 254 9.18 36.19 5.96
N LYS A 255 9.57 35.60 4.82
CA LYS A 255 9.91 36.37 3.61
C LYS A 255 8.71 36.48 2.65
N LYS A 256 8.44 37.71 2.16
CA LYS A 256 7.38 37.99 1.16
C LYS A 256 7.64 37.34 -0.21
N LYS A 257 8.90 37.10 -0.56
CA LYS A 257 9.31 36.38 -1.79
C LYS A 257 10.01 35.07 -1.43
N HIS A 258 9.59 33.99 -2.06
CA HIS A 258 10.23 32.69 -1.91
C HIS A 258 11.58 32.66 -2.64
N GLY A 259 12.63 32.20 -1.97
CA GLY A 259 13.93 31.97 -2.61
C GLY A 259 13.94 30.66 -3.44
N PRO A 260 14.94 30.46 -4.31
CA PRO A 260 15.04 29.30 -5.21
C PRO A 260 15.14 27.93 -4.48
N VAL A 261 15.51 27.96 -3.20
CA VAL A 261 15.61 26.80 -2.32
C VAL A 261 14.23 26.35 -1.79
N CYS A 262 13.22 27.23 -1.83
CA CYS A 262 11.86 26.86 -1.42
C CYS A 262 11.22 25.95 -2.45
N LYS A 263 10.84 24.73 -2.03
CA LYS A 263 10.12 23.75 -2.86
C LYS A 263 8.66 23.62 -2.47
N LYS A 264 8.09 24.61 -1.76
CA LYS A 264 6.65 24.65 -1.48
C LYS A 264 5.90 24.77 -2.81
N ASN A 265 4.95 23.88 -3.04
CA ASN A 265 4.11 23.88 -4.24
C ASN A 265 2.60 23.88 -3.94
N PHE A 266 2.22 23.97 -2.65
CA PHE A 266 0.81 23.98 -2.25
C PHE A 266 0.51 25.08 -1.23
N ASN A 267 -0.63 25.75 -1.39
CA ASN A 267 -1.18 26.75 -0.48
C ASN A 267 -2.56 26.30 0.02
N GLY A 268 -2.77 26.32 1.34
CA GLY A 268 -4.05 25.95 1.95
C GLY A 268 -3.92 24.93 3.07
N TYR A 269 -5.08 24.46 3.56
CA TYR A 269 -5.16 23.41 4.56
C TYR A 269 -4.95 22.02 3.94
N SER A 270 -4.56 21.03 4.76
CA SER A 270 -4.09 19.74 4.25
C SER A 270 -5.17 18.95 3.50
N GLY A 271 -6.44 19.06 3.90
CA GLY A 271 -7.55 18.41 3.20
C GLY A 271 -7.75 18.90 1.76
N ARG A 272 -7.41 20.16 1.45
CA ARG A 272 -7.52 20.70 0.10
C ARG A 272 -6.44 20.16 -0.86
N MET A 273 -5.37 19.54 -0.35
CA MET A 273 -4.36 18.89 -1.19
C MET A 273 -4.97 17.80 -2.07
N GLU A 274 -5.94 17.05 -1.56
CA GLU A 274 -6.63 16.04 -2.36
C GLU A 274 -7.47 16.68 -3.47
N VAL A 275 -8.20 17.74 -3.15
CA VAL A 275 -9.07 18.47 -4.07
C VAL A 275 -8.28 19.09 -5.23
N ASP A 276 -7.24 19.86 -4.92
CA ASP A 276 -6.43 20.54 -5.93
C ASP A 276 -5.54 19.53 -6.69
N GLY A 277 -5.06 18.48 -6.01
CA GLY A 277 -4.23 17.44 -6.63
C GLY A 277 -5.03 16.55 -7.59
N ALA A 278 -6.26 16.19 -7.25
CA ALA A 278 -7.16 15.46 -8.15
C ALA A 278 -7.50 16.30 -9.39
N LEU A 279 -7.80 17.60 -9.21
CA LEU A 279 -8.03 18.52 -10.31
C LEU A 279 -6.83 18.60 -11.26
N SER A 280 -5.61 18.80 -10.72
CA SER A 280 -4.36 18.87 -11.50
C SER A 280 -4.13 17.60 -12.35
N ILE A 281 -4.44 16.43 -11.80
CA ILE A 281 -4.32 15.14 -12.52
C ILE A 281 -5.34 15.06 -13.67
N PHE A 282 -6.59 15.45 -13.44
CA PHE A 282 -7.63 15.39 -14.45
C PHE A 282 -7.36 16.36 -15.61
N GLN A 283 -6.96 17.60 -15.30
CA GLN A 283 -6.66 18.63 -16.30
C GLN A 283 -5.56 18.24 -17.28
N ARG A 284 -4.52 17.53 -16.82
CA ARG A 284 -3.39 17.14 -17.69
C ARG A 284 -3.57 15.78 -18.37
N SER A 285 -4.63 15.03 -18.07
CA SER A 285 -4.78 13.63 -18.50
C SER A 285 -4.78 13.48 -20.02
N VAL A 286 -5.51 14.34 -20.72
CA VAL A 286 -5.59 14.37 -22.20
C VAL A 286 -4.23 14.69 -22.80
N GLN A 287 -3.60 15.78 -22.39
CA GLN A 287 -2.29 16.18 -22.94
C GLN A 287 -1.20 15.14 -22.66
N ARG A 288 -1.22 14.52 -21.47
CA ARG A 288 -0.14 13.65 -21.00
C ARG A 288 -0.28 12.21 -21.48
N TYR A 289 -1.50 11.72 -21.61
CA TYR A 289 -1.79 10.30 -21.83
C TYR A 289 -2.83 10.04 -22.92
N ASP A 290 -3.45 11.07 -23.49
CA ASP A 290 -4.49 10.94 -24.51
C ASP A 290 -5.70 10.11 -24.00
N VAL A 291 -6.15 10.39 -22.77
CA VAL A 291 -7.31 9.74 -22.14
C VAL A 291 -8.11 10.76 -21.35
N ARG A 292 -9.39 10.45 -21.11
CA ARG A 292 -10.26 11.18 -20.18
C ARG A 292 -10.66 10.25 -19.03
N TYR A 293 -10.72 10.81 -17.84
CA TYR A 293 -11.19 10.11 -16.64
C TYR A 293 -12.69 10.39 -16.42
N THR A 294 -13.58 9.52 -16.92
CA THR A 294 -15.03 9.78 -16.96
C THR A 294 -15.83 9.13 -15.85
N LYS A 295 -15.24 8.17 -15.12
CA LYS A 295 -15.85 7.58 -13.91
C LYS A 295 -14.91 7.73 -12.73
N TYR A 296 -15.37 8.44 -11.70
CA TYR A 296 -14.61 8.76 -10.49
C TYR A 296 -15.04 7.84 -9.34
N LEU A 297 -14.21 6.86 -9.00
CA LEU A 297 -14.39 6.04 -7.81
C LEU A 297 -13.68 6.70 -6.61
N GLY A 298 -14.47 7.29 -5.72
CA GLY A 298 -13.97 7.98 -4.53
C GLY A 298 -14.52 7.41 -3.23
N ASP A 299 -14.05 7.99 -2.13
CA ASP A 299 -14.71 7.81 -0.85
C ASP A 299 -15.98 8.70 -0.77
N GLY A 300 -16.59 8.72 0.42
CA GLY A 300 -17.83 9.46 0.63
C GLY A 300 -17.69 10.98 0.52
N ASP A 301 -16.49 11.57 0.66
CA ASP A 301 -16.30 13.00 0.44
C ASP A 301 -16.39 13.27 -1.07
N SER A 302 -17.17 14.29 -1.43
CA SER A 302 -17.40 14.68 -2.82
C SER A 302 -16.59 15.90 -3.22
N LYS A 303 -15.90 16.58 -2.29
CA LYS A 303 -15.24 17.87 -2.60
C LYS A 303 -14.28 17.81 -3.79
N ALA A 304 -13.48 16.75 -3.92
CA ALA A 304 -12.58 16.59 -5.04
C ALA A 304 -13.35 16.37 -6.36
N PHE A 305 -14.38 15.53 -6.33
CA PHE A 305 -15.26 15.29 -7.48
C PHE A 305 -16.02 16.55 -7.90
N ASP A 306 -16.63 17.24 -6.94
CA ASP A 306 -17.40 18.47 -7.17
C ASP A 306 -16.50 19.55 -7.79
N ASN A 307 -15.28 19.71 -7.29
CA ASN A 307 -14.30 20.64 -7.86
C ASN A 307 -13.91 20.27 -9.30
N ILE A 308 -13.73 18.98 -9.61
CA ILE A 308 -13.43 18.53 -10.98
C ILE A 308 -14.59 18.87 -11.93
N VAL A 309 -15.83 18.61 -11.51
CA VAL A 309 -17.03 18.87 -12.33
C VAL A 309 -17.21 20.38 -12.55
N GLN A 310 -17.05 21.19 -11.50
CA GLN A 310 -17.18 22.65 -11.57
C GLN A 310 -16.14 23.31 -12.48
N ASN A 311 -14.97 22.69 -12.68
CA ASN A 311 -13.92 23.21 -13.55
C ASN A 311 -14.03 22.69 -14.99
N GLU A 312 -15.08 21.94 -15.34
CA GLU A 312 -15.37 21.49 -16.71
C GLU A 312 -14.13 20.94 -17.44
N VAL A 313 -13.34 20.10 -16.75
CA VAL A 313 -11.98 19.70 -17.18
C VAL A 313 -11.91 19.06 -18.59
N TYR A 314 -13.03 18.60 -19.12
CA TYR A 314 -13.16 18.03 -20.48
C TYR A 314 -14.23 18.73 -21.34
N GLY A 315 -14.73 19.89 -20.91
CA GLY A 315 -15.79 20.66 -21.56
C GLY A 315 -17.19 20.03 -21.48
N ASP A 316 -18.18 20.72 -22.05
CA ASP A 316 -19.61 20.38 -21.96
C ASP A 316 -19.98 19.01 -22.56
N ASN A 317 -19.17 18.53 -23.50
CA ASN A 317 -19.43 17.27 -24.20
C ASN A 317 -19.03 16.02 -23.41
N CYS A 318 -18.55 16.16 -22.15
CA CYS A 318 -18.03 15.05 -21.37
C CYS A 318 -18.45 15.11 -19.89
N THR A 319 -19.47 14.32 -19.54
CA THR A 319 -19.94 14.20 -18.16
C THR A 319 -19.09 13.21 -17.35
N ILE A 320 -18.56 13.66 -16.21
CA ILE A 320 -17.85 12.79 -15.26
C ILE A 320 -18.85 12.27 -14.23
N THR A 321 -18.89 10.95 -14.05
CA THR A 321 -19.84 10.28 -13.14
C THR A 321 -19.15 9.80 -11.87
N LYS A 322 -19.77 10.06 -10.71
CA LYS A 322 -19.27 9.56 -9.42
C LYS A 322 -19.70 8.11 -9.19
N LEU A 323 -18.74 7.25 -8.91
CA LEU A 323 -18.92 5.89 -8.41
C LEU A 323 -18.65 5.83 -6.90
N GLU A 324 -19.24 4.84 -6.23
CA GLU A 324 -19.10 4.64 -4.79
C GLU A 324 -18.32 3.36 -4.49
N CYS A 325 -17.33 3.46 -3.59
CA CYS A 325 -16.60 2.31 -3.09
C CYS A 325 -17.53 1.45 -2.21
N ILE A 326 -17.75 0.18 -2.58
CA ILE A 326 -18.62 -0.73 -1.80
C ILE A 326 -18.12 -0.88 -0.36
N GLY A 327 -16.80 -0.88 -0.16
CA GLY A 327 -16.20 -0.92 1.17
C GLY A 327 -16.59 0.30 2.02
N HIS A 328 -16.62 1.49 1.42
CA HIS A 328 -17.02 2.73 2.09
C HIS A 328 -18.52 2.79 2.34
N VAL A 329 -19.35 2.40 1.36
CA VAL A 329 -20.81 2.31 1.51
C VAL A 329 -21.18 1.32 2.61
N MET A 330 -20.49 0.17 2.67
CA MET A 330 -20.61 -0.79 3.77
C MET A 330 -20.29 -0.15 5.12
N LYS A 331 -19.13 0.51 5.27
CA LYS A 331 -18.74 1.20 6.51
C LYS A 331 -19.75 2.30 6.91
N ARG A 332 -20.36 2.98 5.92
CA ARG A 332 -21.37 4.03 6.13
C ARG A 332 -22.57 3.51 6.94
N MET A 333 -23.00 2.27 6.72
CA MET A 333 -24.04 1.60 7.53
C MET A 333 -23.67 1.55 9.01
N GLY A 334 -22.50 0.99 9.32
CA GLY A 334 -22.06 0.88 10.72
C GLY A 334 -21.84 2.24 11.38
N SER A 335 -21.23 3.19 10.66
CA SER A 335 -21.00 4.55 11.18
C SER A 335 -22.31 5.31 11.44
N ARG A 336 -23.33 5.19 10.58
CA ARG A 336 -24.64 5.80 10.81
C ARG A 336 -25.34 5.17 12.02
N LEU A 337 -25.31 3.83 12.15
CA LEU A 337 -25.88 3.13 13.30
C LEU A 337 -25.20 3.52 14.62
N ARG A 338 -23.87 3.63 14.64
CA ARG A 338 -23.11 4.08 15.83
C ARG A 338 -23.41 5.52 16.21
N ARG A 339 -23.46 6.44 15.23
CA ARG A 339 -23.85 7.84 15.47
C ARG A 339 -25.29 7.94 15.98
N PHE A 340 -26.21 7.18 15.39
CA PHE A 340 -27.60 7.13 15.86
C PHE A 340 -27.69 6.59 17.29
N LYS A 341 -26.95 5.51 17.59
CA LYS A 341 -26.84 4.98 18.96
C LYS A 341 -26.31 6.00 19.96
N ALA A 342 -25.29 6.77 19.58
CA ALA A 342 -24.77 7.84 20.42
C ALA A 342 -25.81 8.95 20.64
N LYS A 343 -26.55 9.34 19.59
CA LYS A 343 -27.63 10.34 19.67
C LYS A 343 -28.80 9.90 20.56
N MET A 344 -29.16 8.61 20.52
CA MET A 344 -30.25 8.03 21.32
C MET A 344 -29.86 7.69 22.76
N ARG A 345 -28.65 8.05 23.21
CA ARG A 345 -28.18 7.75 24.57
C ARG A 345 -29.06 8.46 25.60
N GLY A 346 -29.58 7.70 26.56
CA GLY A 346 -30.47 8.21 27.61
C GLY A 346 -31.95 8.34 27.19
N GLN A 347 -32.26 8.18 25.90
CA GLN A 347 -33.63 8.20 25.42
C GLN A 347 -34.25 6.80 25.44
N LYS A 348 -35.55 6.73 25.73
CA LYS A 348 -36.35 5.52 25.68
C LYS A 348 -37.08 5.44 24.33
N LEU A 349 -37.19 4.24 23.78
CA LEU A 349 -38.03 3.97 22.62
C LEU A 349 -39.49 3.80 23.04
N SER A 350 -40.36 3.51 22.06
CA SER A 350 -41.80 3.26 22.29
C SER A 350 -42.10 2.12 23.27
N ASP A 351 -41.16 1.20 23.46
CA ASP A 351 -41.27 0.11 24.44
C ASP A 351 -40.72 0.47 25.84
N GLY A 352 -40.48 1.76 26.10
CA GLY A 352 -39.97 2.27 27.37
C GLY A 352 -38.51 1.91 27.68
N LYS A 353 -37.79 1.28 26.73
CA LYS A 353 -36.41 0.80 26.91
C LYS A 353 -35.43 1.55 26.01
N ALA A 354 -34.16 1.56 26.40
CA ALA A 354 -33.09 2.21 25.63
C ALA A 354 -32.85 1.53 24.27
N LEU A 355 -32.22 2.22 23.31
CA LEU A 355 -31.87 1.63 22.01
C LEU A 355 -30.89 0.44 22.12
N CYS A 356 -29.94 0.54 23.06
CA CYS A 356 -28.89 -0.45 23.28
C CYS A 356 -29.10 -1.24 24.58
N GLY A 357 -28.44 -2.39 24.70
CA GLY A 357 -28.53 -3.28 25.85
C GLY A 357 -28.52 -4.75 25.45
N LYS A 358 -28.65 -5.65 26.44
CA LYS A 358 -28.77 -7.10 26.18
C LYS A 358 -29.95 -7.36 25.24
N ASN A 359 -29.73 -8.15 24.19
CA ASN A 359 -30.71 -8.46 23.15
C ASN A 359 -31.26 -7.25 22.36
N ARG A 360 -30.52 -6.14 22.29
CA ARG A 360 -30.86 -4.96 21.49
C ARG A 360 -29.70 -4.57 20.57
N LEU A 361 -29.63 -3.32 20.12
CA LEU A 361 -28.58 -2.85 19.20
C LEU A 361 -27.22 -2.75 19.91
N THR A 362 -26.45 -3.83 19.87
CA THR A 362 -25.06 -3.92 20.39
C THR A 362 -24.03 -3.59 19.31
N GLU A 363 -22.77 -3.34 19.68
CA GLU A 363 -21.68 -3.15 18.70
C GLU A 363 -21.53 -4.37 17.77
N ALA A 364 -21.57 -5.58 18.33
CA ALA A 364 -21.54 -6.81 17.55
C ALA A 364 -22.72 -6.92 16.57
N SER A 365 -23.91 -6.47 16.98
CA SER A 365 -25.07 -6.40 16.08
C SER A 365 -24.86 -5.38 14.95
N ILE A 366 -24.26 -4.23 15.24
CA ILE A 366 -23.91 -3.23 14.23
C ILE A 366 -22.89 -3.78 13.23
N ASP A 367 -21.87 -4.49 13.69
CA ASP A 367 -20.86 -5.12 12.82
C ASP A 367 -21.44 -6.21 11.92
N GLN A 368 -22.39 -7.00 12.46
CA GLN A 368 -23.14 -7.97 11.66
C GLN A 368 -23.98 -7.27 10.58
N LEU A 369 -24.74 -6.22 10.95
CA LEU A 369 -25.57 -5.48 10.00
C LEU A 369 -24.73 -4.82 8.90
N GLN A 370 -23.60 -4.22 9.27
CA GLN A 370 -22.62 -3.69 8.33
C GLN A 370 -22.13 -4.77 7.35
N THR A 371 -21.77 -5.95 7.86
CA THR A 371 -21.30 -7.07 7.03
C THR A 371 -22.38 -7.58 6.08
N TYR A 372 -23.59 -7.81 6.58
CA TYR A 372 -24.72 -8.30 5.79
C TYR A 372 -25.18 -7.28 4.74
N TYR A 373 -25.20 -6.00 5.08
CA TYR A 373 -25.48 -4.93 4.13
C TYR A 373 -24.46 -4.93 2.97
N GLY A 374 -23.16 -5.04 3.26
CA GLY A 374 -22.14 -5.16 2.23
C GLY A 374 -22.24 -6.45 1.39
N LEU A 375 -22.71 -7.56 1.97
CA LEU A 375 -22.96 -8.81 1.24
C LEU A 375 -24.18 -8.68 0.32
N ALA A 376 -25.24 -8.02 0.76
CA ALA A 376 -26.43 -7.77 -0.04
C ALA A 376 -26.11 -6.98 -1.31
N ILE A 377 -25.23 -5.98 -1.24
CA ILE A 377 -24.76 -5.25 -2.43
C ILE A 377 -23.95 -6.18 -3.35
N ARG A 378 -22.91 -6.84 -2.82
CA ARG A 378 -21.98 -7.66 -3.64
C ARG A 378 -22.64 -8.86 -4.32
N ARG A 379 -23.74 -9.39 -3.77
CA ARG A 379 -24.47 -10.52 -4.35
C ARG A 379 -25.43 -10.12 -5.46
N ASN A 380 -25.72 -8.83 -5.62
CA ASN A 380 -26.76 -8.33 -6.52
C ASN A 380 -26.22 -7.25 -7.47
N LEU A 381 -24.97 -7.39 -7.95
CA LEU A 381 -24.30 -6.38 -8.80
C LEU A 381 -24.99 -6.12 -10.15
N SER A 382 -25.85 -7.04 -10.61
CA SER A 382 -26.57 -6.93 -11.88
C SER A 382 -27.78 -6.00 -11.83
N SER A 383 -28.31 -5.67 -10.64
CA SER A 383 -29.62 -5.03 -10.53
C SER A 383 -29.77 -4.21 -9.25
N VAL A 384 -30.11 -2.92 -9.40
CA VAL A 384 -30.44 -2.03 -8.28
C VAL A 384 -31.65 -2.53 -7.51
N LYS A 385 -32.64 -3.10 -8.22
CA LYS A 385 -33.84 -3.67 -7.61
C LYS A 385 -33.47 -4.83 -6.70
N ASP A 386 -32.60 -5.72 -7.15
CA ASP A 386 -32.19 -6.90 -6.39
C ASP A 386 -31.26 -6.51 -5.23
N MET A 387 -30.40 -5.50 -5.40
CA MET A 387 -29.64 -4.91 -4.28
C MET A 387 -30.57 -4.39 -3.20
N ARG A 388 -31.58 -3.59 -3.59
CA ARG A 388 -32.54 -3.01 -2.66
C ARG A 388 -33.32 -4.12 -1.95
N GLN A 389 -33.80 -5.12 -2.70
CA GLN A 389 -34.49 -6.28 -2.13
C GLN A 389 -33.59 -7.05 -1.15
N GLY A 390 -32.32 -7.30 -1.48
CA GLY A 390 -31.35 -7.94 -0.60
C GLY A 390 -31.08 -7.14 0.67
N ILE A 391 -30.97 -5.81 0.57
CA ILE A 391 -30.79 -4.92 1.73
C ILE A 391 -32.01 -4.97 2.65
N TRP A 392 -33.23 -4.93 2.08
CA TRP A 392 -34.46 -5.05 2.86
C TRP A 392 -34.65 -6.45 3.43
N ALA A 393 -34.18 -7.52 2.76
CA ALA A 393 -34.16 -8.86 3.35
C ALA A 393 -33.32 -8.91 4.64
N VAL A 394 -32.17 -8.20 4.68
CA VAL A 394 -31.36 -8.07 5.92
C VAL A 394 -32.14 -7.38 7.03
N PHE A 395 -32.91 -6.34 6.70
CA PHE A 395 -33.77 -5.64 7.66
C PHE A 395 -34.87 -6.57 8.18
N LEU A 396 -35.60 -7.24 7.30
CA LEU A 396 -36.71 -8.13 7.65
C LEU A 396 -36.24 -9.32 8.51
N HIS A 397 -35.05 -9.85 8.24
CA HIS A 397 -34.43 -10.88 9.09
C HIS A 397 -34.29 -10.47 10.56
N LYS A 398 -34.14 -9.18 10.86
CA LYS A 398 -33.98 -8.71 12.24
C LYS A 398 -35.29 -8.53 13.00
N ILE A 399 -36.41 -8.36 12.32
CA ILE A 399 -37.74 -8.28 12.92
C ILE A 399 -38.49 -9.62 12.89
N SER A 400 -38.05 -10.56 12.03
CA SER A 400 -38.65 -11.88 11.87
C SER A 400 -38.69 -12.69 13.18
N THR A 401 -39.84 -13.30 13.46
CA THR A 401 -40.05 -14.21 14.60
C THR A 401 -40.72 -15.49 14.15
N ASP A 402 -40.78 -16.50 15.03
CA ASP A 402 -41.47 -17.76 14.74
C ASP A 402 -42.97 -17.53 14.49
N GLU A 403 -43.57 -16.56 15.20
CA GLU A 403 -44.96 -16.16 15.06
C GLU A 403 -45.22 -15.29 13.81
N ASN A 404 -44.23 -14.51 13.38
CA ASN A 404 -44.33 -13.63 12.22
C ASN A 404 -43.06 -13.71 11.33
N PRO A 405 -42.92 -14.76 10.52
CA PRO A 405 -41.75 -14.97 9.68
C PRO A 405 -41.71 -14.01 8.49
N GLN A 406 -40.73 -13.11 8.44
CA GLN A 406 -40.56 -12.10 7.39
C GLN A 406 -39.40 -12.42 6.45
N HIS A 407 -39.57 -13.44 5.61
CA HIS A 407 -38.56 -13.91 4.65
C HIS A 407 -38.96 -13.73 3.17
N GLY A 408 -39.93 -12.86 2.88
CA GLY A 408 -40.48 -12.66 1.53
C GLY A 408 -39.46 -12.16 0.49
N PHE A 409 -38.45 -11.40 0.92
CA PHE A 409 -37.39 -10.89 0.04
C PHE A 409 -36.17 -11.81 -0.08
N CYS A 410 -36.19 -12.96 0.58
CA CYS A 410 -35.09 -13.92 0.53
C CYS A 410 -35.17 -14.78 -0.72
N PRO A 411 -34.04 -15.16 -1.33
CA PRO A 411 -34.04 -16.10 -2.45
C PRO A 411 -34.62 -17.46 -2.00
N SER A 412 -35.36 -18.12 -2.90
CA SER A 412 -36.10 -19.36 -2.64
C SER A 412 -35.44 -20.62 -3.23
N GLY A 413 -34.20 -20.53 -3.72
CA GLY A 413 -33.47 -21.68 -4.30
C GLY A 413 -32.66 -22.48 -3.27
N PRO A 414 -32.15 -23.67 -3.64
CA PRO A 414 -31.32 -24.52 -2.77
C PRO A 414 -30.04 -23.83 -2.29
N ASP A 415 -29.52 -22.90 -3.09
CA ASP A 415 -28.36 -22.05 -2.75
C ASP A 415 -28.72 -20.82 -1.92
N THR A 416 -29.94 -20.76 -1.36
CA THR A 416 -30.34 -19.65 -0.52
C THR A 416 -29.45 -19.56 0.73
N TRP A 417 -28.97 -18.35 1.00
CA TRP A 417 -28.27 -18.04 2.24
C TRP A 417 -29.22 -17.93 3.44
N CYS A 418 -30.53 -17.89 3.20
CA CYS A 418 -31.54 -17.76 4.23
C CYS A 418 -31.87 -19.13 4.84
N HIS A 419 -31.44 -19.37 6.08
CA HIS A 419 -31.68 -20.63 6.78
C HIS A 419 -33.18 -20.98 6.94
N TYR A 420 -34.07 -19.98 7.09
CA TYR A 420 -35.51 -20.22 7.13
C TYR A 420 -36.03 -20.81 5.80
N LYS A 421 -35.74 -20.15 4.67
CA LYS A 421 -36.07 -20.65 3.32
C LYS A 421 -35.45 -22.03 3.04
N LYS A 422 -34.22 -22.25 3.49
CA LYS A 422 -33.57 -23.57 3.37
C LYS A 422 -34.28 -24.65 4.17
N ALA A 423 -34.70 -24.33 5.40
CA ALA A 423 -35.49 -25.23 6.22
C ALA A 423 -36.87 -25.52 5.61
N GLN A 424 -37.52 -24.52 4.98
CA GLN A 424 -38.74 -24.73 4.21
C GLN A 424 -38.53 -25.71 3.05
N LEU A 425 -37.42 -25.59 2.30
CA LEU A 425 -37.08 -26.51 1.21
C LEU A 425 -36.78 -27.93 1.72
N GLU A 426 -36.14 -28.05 2.88
CA GLU A 426 -35.77 -29.33 3.50
C GLU A 426 -36.88 -29.91 4.39
N ASN A 427 -38.06 -29.28 4.46
CA ASN A 427 -39.14 -29.62 5.39
C ASN A 427 -38.70 -29.75 6.86
N LYS A 428 -37.78 -28.88 7.30
CA LYS A 428 -37.28 -28.81 8.68
C LYS A 428 -37.89 -27.63 9.43
N VAL A 429 -38.03 -27.78 10.75
CA VAL A 429 -38.45 -26.69 11.64
C VAL A 429 -37.28 -25.71 11.81
N TYR A 430 -37.56 -24.41 11.67
CA TYR A 430 -36.60 -23.34 11.90
C TYR A 430 -37.07 -22.43 13.02
N HIS A 431 -36.20 -22.20 14.00
CA HIS A 431 -36.43 -21.24 15.07
C HIS A 431 -35.60 -19.98 14.86
N HIS A 432 -36.25 -18.83 14.89
CA HIS A 432 -35.65 -17.52 14.67
C HIS A 432 -34.74 -17.14 15.85
N LYS A 433 -33.45 -17.04 15.55
CA LYS A 433 -32.41 -16.62 16.49
C LYS A 433 -32.01 -15.18 16.21
N HIS A 434 -31.57 -14.45 17.24
CA HIS A 434 -30.99 -13.11 17.12
C HIS A 434 -31.94 -12.01 16.59
N LYS A 435 -33.24 -12.11 16.92
CA LYS A 435 -34.24 -11.06 16.68
C LYS A 435 -33.96 -9.79 17.51
N LEU A 436 -34.23 -8.64 16.91
CA LEU A 436 -34.24 -7.35 17.61
C LEU A 436 -35.69 -6.97 17.94
N PRO A 437 -35.93 -6.26 19.07
CA PRO A 437 -37.27 -5.76 19.38
C PRO A 437 -37.79 -4.86 18.27
N VAL A 438 -39.10 -4.93 17.98
CA VAL A 438 -39.76 -4.10 16.95
C VAL A 438 -39.41 -2.62 17.13
N ALA A 439 -39.46 -2.10 18.36
CA ALA A 439 -39.09 -0.72 18.67
C ALA A 439 -37.65 -0.34 18.23
N VAL A 440 -36.70 -1.27 18.32
CA VAL A 440 -35.31 -1.05 17.85
C VAL A 440 -35.23 -1.07 16.33
N VAL A 441 -35.90 -2.03 15.68
CA VAL A 441 -35.88 -2.18 14.23
C VAL A 441 -36.56 -1.00 13.54
N GLU A 442 -37.70 -0.55 14.06
CA GLU A 442 -38.39 0.66 13.60
C GLU A 442 -37.51 1.90 13.76
N ALA A 443 -36.82 2.04 14.89
CA ALA A 443 -35.92 3.19 15.13
C ALA A 443 -34.76 3.25 14.12
N ILE A 444 -34.25 2.12 13.63
CA ILE A 444 -33.16 2.09 12.64
C ILE A 444 -33.65 2.02 11.18
N ARG A 445 -34.95 1.85 10.95
CA ARG A 445 -35.57 1.79 9.60
C ARG A 445 -35.20 2.99 8.71
N PRO A 446 -35.16 4.25 9.19
CA PRO A 446 -34.75 5.37 8.35
C PRO A 446 -33.34 5.21 7.78
N ILE A 447 -32.40 4.63 8.53
CA ILE A 447 -31.03 4.41 8.07
C ILE A 447 -31.01 3.38 6.93
N PHE A 448 -31.79 2.31 7.04
CA PHE A 448 -31.95 1.32 5.97
C PHE A 448 -32.57 1.92 4.72
N ARG A 449 -33.63 2.73 4.89
CA ARG A 449 -34.28 3.44 3.78
C ARG A 449 -33.26 4.31 3.03
N ASP A 450 -32.56 5.18 3.73
CA ASP A 450 -31.58 6.10 3.13
C ASP A 450 -30.41 5.35 2.44
N LEU A 451 -29.97 4.24 3.02
CA LEU A 451 -28.87 3.42 2.46
C LEU A 451 -29.35 2.38 1.44
N SER A 452 -30.65 2.37 1.12
CA SER A 452 -31.27 1.60 0.05
C SER A 452 -31.73 2.48 -1.12
N ASP A 453 -31.31 3.75 -1.10
CA ASP A 453 -31.62 4.74 -2.14
C ASP A 453 -31.12 4.27 -3.52
N PRO A 454 -31.97 4.26 -4.56
CA PRO A 454 -31.58 3.79 -5.88
C PRO A 454 -30.40 4.55 -6.49
N GLU A 455 -30.28 5.87 -6.27
CA GLU A 455 -29.17 6.66 -6.82
C GLU A 455 -27.84 6.32 -6.15
N LEU A 456 -27.84 6.02 -4.85
CA LEU A 456 -26.68 5.46 -4.16
C LEU A 456 -26.31 4.07 -4.71
N LEU A 457 -27.30 3.19 -4.89
CA LEU A 457 -27.07 1.79 -5.29
C LEU A 457 -26.62 1.66 -6.75
N LYS A 458 -27.10 2.52 -7.67
CA LYS A 458 -26.58 2.64 -9.04
C LYS A 458 -25.07 2.83 -9.07
N LYS A 459 -24.54 3.65 -8.15
CA LYS A 459 -23.10 3.92 -8.02
C LYS A 459 -22.29 2.74 -7.45
N CYS A 460 -22.95 1.64 -7.05
CA CYS A 460 -22.32 0.43 -6.52
C CYS A 460 -22.35 -0.77 -7.49
N LEU A 461 -23.07 -0.69 -8.63
CA LEU A 461 -23.24 -1.80 -9.57
C LEU A 461 -21.90 -2.38 -10.07
N HIS A 462 -20.86 -1.53 -10.14
CA HIS A 462 -19.54 -1.91 -10.62
C HIS A 462 -18.78 -2.89 -9.71
N GLY A 463 -19.17 -3.07 -8.43
CA GLY A 463 -18.52 -4.08 -7.58
C GLY A 463 -17.19 -3.67 -6.93
N ASN A 464 -16.61 -2.53 -7.30
CA ASN A 464 -15.21 -2.19 -6.99
C ASN A 464 -15.01 -1.49 -5.65
N THR A 465 -13.73 -1.41 -5.26
CA THR A 465 -13.24 -0.83 -4.01
C THR A 465 -11.97 -0.04 -4.26
N GLN A 466 -11.60 0.86 -3.35
CA GLN A 466 -10.33 1.60 -3.38
C GLN A 466 -9.14 0.80 -2.78
N ASN A 467 -9.25 -0.52 -2.69
CA ASN A 467 -8.16 -1.37 -2.20
C ASN A 467 -6.82 -1.14 -2.95
N PRO A 468 -6.80 -0.89 -4.27
CA PRO A 468 -5.57 -0.52 -4.97
C PRO A 468 -4.92 0.75 -4.40
N ASN A 469 -5.69 1.82 -4.15
CA ASN A 469 -5.20 3.07 -3.56
C ASN A 469 -4.66 2.83 -2.14
N GLU A 470 -5.41 2.11 -1.29
CA GLU A 470 -4.93 1.74 0.04
C GLU A 470 -3.63 0.94 -0.03
N SER A 471 -3.49 0.06 -1.03
CA SER A 471 -2.27 -0.72 -1.25
C SER A 471 -1.09 0.13 -1.68
N ILE A 472 -1.23 1.06 -2.64
CA ILE A 472 -0.12 1.94 -3.06
C ILE A 472 0.28 2.89 -1.92
N ASN A 473 -0.68 3.43 -1.16
CA ASN A 473 -0.41 4.26 0.00
C ASN A 473 0.52 3.53 0.98
N ASN A 474 0.26 2.26 1.26
CA ASN A 474 1.13 1.45 2.12
C ASN A 474 2.56 1.32 1.55
N VAL A 475 2.72 1.17 0.24
CA VAL A 475 4.05 1.10 -0.39
C VAL A 475 4.76 2.45 -0.30
N ILE A 476 4.10 3.57 -0.59
CA ILE A 476 4.65 4.93 -0.45
C ILE A 476 5.18 5.14 0.97
N TRP A 477 4.36 4.83 1.98
CA TRP A 477 4.72 5.06 3.37
C TRP A 477 5.73 4.06 3.94
N SER A 478 6.00 2.95 3.22
CA SER A 478 7.15 2.08 3.50
C SER A 478 8.49 2.69 3.04
N ARG A 479 8.47 3.51 1.97
CA ARG A 479 9.63 4.28 1.48
C ARG A 479 9.78 5.62 2.18
N VAL A 480 8.69 6.18 2.67
CA VAL A 480 8.66 7.47 3.38
C VAL A 480 7.90 7.30 4.71
N PRO A 481 8.56 6.82 5.78
CA PRO A 481 7.86 6.55 7.03
C PRO A 481 7.10 7.77 7.59
N LYS A 482 5.85 7.57 8.00
CA LYS A 482 4.97 8.61 8.55
C LYS A 482 5.48 9.26 9.85
N LYS A 483 6.42 8.61 10.54
CA LYS A 483 6.95 9.03 11.85
C LYS A 483 7.96 10.18 11.75
N THR A 484 8.58 10.36 10.60
CA THR A 484 9.67 11.34 10.41
C THR A 484 9.30 12.28 9.27
N PHE A 485 9.39 13.58 9.51
CA PHE A 485 9.16 14.56 8.46
C PHE A 485 10.23 14.44 7.37
N VAL A 486 9.83 14.64 6.10
CA VAL A 486 10.80 14.71 4.99
C VAL A 486 10.49 15.91 4.09
N HIS A 487 11.52 16.44 3.44
CA HIS A 487 11.36 17.47 2.42
C HIS A 487 10.75 16.90 1.13
N LEU A 488 10.17 17.78 0.30
CA LEU A 488 9.45 17.42 -0.93
C LEU A 488 10.27 16.51 -1.85
N GLU A 489 11.57 16.72 -1.99
CA GLU A 489 12.43 15.89 -2.84
C GLU A 489 12.47 14.42 -2.38
N THR A 490 12.56 14.19 -1.07
CA THR A 490 12.56 12.83 -0.51
C THR A 490 11.17 12.21 -0.60
N LEU A 491 10.11 13.00 -0.39
CA LEU A 491 8.73 12.55 -0.60
C LEU A 491 8.51 12.13 -2.06
N SER A 492 8.97 12.95 -3.00
CA SER A 492 8.82 12.72 -4.44
C SER A 492 9.58 11.47 -4.86
N PHE A 493 10.84 11.35 -4.42
CA PHE A 493 11.66 10.17 -4.69
C PHE A 493 10.97 8.89 -4.20
N GLY A 494 10.51 8.88 -2.93
CA GLY A 494 9.89 7.70 -2.35
C GLY A 494 8.55 7.35 -2.98
N THR A 495 7.81 8.36 -3.44
CA THR A 495 6.54 8.18 -4.16
C THR A 495 6.77 7.60 -5.55
N TYR A 496 7.72 8.15 -6.32
CA TYR A 496 8.05 7.63 -7.65
C TYR A 496 8.63 6.21 -7.60
N ASP A 497 9.52 5.90 -6.64
CA ASP A 497 10.03 4.52 -6.45
C ASP A 497 8.90 3.55 -6.10
N ALA A 498 8.00 3.97 -5.21
CA ALA A 498 6.84 3.17 -4.81
C ALA A 498 5.90 2.89 -5.99
N ILE A 499 5.56 3.90 -6.79
CA ILE A 499 4.67 3.75 -7.95
C ILE A 499 5.30 2.86 -9.01
N ALA A 500 6.57 3.11 -9.37
CA ALA A 500 7.27 2.30 -10.36
C ALA A 500 7.27 0.81 -9.95
N SER A 501 7.64 0.51 -8.70
CA SER A 501 7.65 -0.86 -8.19
C SER A 501 6.25 -1.45 -7.99
N PHE A 502 5.24 -0.61 -7.71
CA PHE A 502 3.86 -1.06 -7.60
C PHE A 502 3.31 -1.52 -8.95
N ASN A 503 3.55 -0.73 -10.00
CA ASN A 503 3.07 -0.96 -11.37
C ASN A 503 3.81 -2.08 -12.09
N LYS A 504 5.15 -2.15 -11.99
CA LYS A 504 5.99 -3.07 -12.79
C LYS A 504 6.88 -4.02 -12.00
N GLY A 505 6.85 -3.96 -10.66
CA GLY A 505 7.66 -4.82 -9.79
C GLY A 505 9.00 -4.21 -9.40
N ASN A 506 9.75 -4.89 -8.54
CA ASN A 506 11.07 -4.47 -8.08
C ASN A 506 12.12 -4.42 -9.21
N ARG A 507 11.85 -5.03 -10.37
CA ARG A 507 12.69 -4.88 -11.57
C ARG A 507 12.93 -3.41 -11.96
N THR A 508 11.99 -2.50 -11.66
CA THR A 508 12.16 -1.07 -11.97
C THR A 508 13.37 -0.45 -11.27
N LYS A 509 13.85 -1.06 -10.17
CA LYS A 509 15.07 -0.65 -9.48
C LYS A 509 16.31 -0.88 -10.35
N LEU A 510 16.30 -1.91 -11.18
CA LEU A 510 17.34 -2.19 -12.17
C LEU A 510 17.29 -1.16 -13.30
N ASP A 511 16.08 -0.78 -13.74
CA ASP A 511 15.90 0.26 -14.78
C ASP A 511 16.40 1.64 -14.29
N ILE A 512 16.18 1.96 -13.01
CA ILE A 512 16.69 3.18 -12.38
C ILE A 512 18.22 3.20 -12.34
N LEU A 513 18.85 2.07 -12.00
CA LEU A 513 20.32 1.95 -12.05
C LEU A 513 20.84 2.13 -13.48
N LYS A 514 20.21 1.48 -14.47
CA LYS A 514 20.56 1.64 -15.89
C LYS A 514 20.43 3.08 -16.36
N LYS A 515 19.40 3.82 -15.93
CA LYS A 515 19.24 5.25 -16.23
C LYS A 515 20.34 6.13 -15.64
N LEU A 516 21.05 5.65 -14.63
CA LEU A 516 22.23 6.30 -14.06
C LEU A 516 23.54 5.78 -14.65
N ASN A 517 23.48 5.03 -15.76
CA ASN A 517 24.62 4.34 -16.37
C ASN A 517 25.32 3.36 -15.41
N ILE A 518 24.56 2.80 -14.47
CA ILE A 518 25.02 1.76 -13.55
C ILE A 518 24.45 0.43 -14.02
N GLU A 519 25.33 -0.47 -14.43
CA GLU A 519 24.92 -1.84 -14.76
C GLU A 519 24.43 -2.53 -13.48
N PRO A 520 23.23 -3.16 -13.44
CA PRO A 520 22.67 -3.60 -12.16
C PRO A 520 23.51 -4.64 -11.39
N GLY A 521 24.21 -5.52 -12.10
CA GLY A 521 25.00 -6.63 -11.54
C GLY A 521 24.16 -7.87 -11.21
N TYR A 522 24.85 -8.99 -11.00
CA TYR A 522 24.21 -10.30 -10.79
C TYR A 522 23.32 -10.34 -9.54
N TYR A 523 23.88 -9.99 -8.37
CA TYR A 523 23.15 -10.09 -7.09
C TYR A 523 21.94 -9.16 -7.01
N ALA A 524 22.01 -7.96 -7.62
CA ALA A 524 20.87 -7.05 -7.65
C ALA A 524 19.72 -7.64 -8.46
N THR A 525 20.01 -8.16 -9.66
CA THR A 525 19.02 -8.76 -10.56
C THR A 525 18.32 -9.94 -9.91
N CYS A 526 19.09 -10.92 -9.41
CA CYS A 526 18.55 -12.09 -8.71
C CYS A 526 17.70 -11.70 -7.49
N CYS A 527 18.12 -10.69 -6.74
CA CYS A 527 17.38 -10.21 -5.58
C CYS A 527 16.04 -9.58 -5.98
N MET A 528 16.02 -8.69 -6.98
CA MET A 528 14.78 -8.02 -7.40
C MET A 528 13.75 -9.01 -7.94
N GLU A 529 14.18 -9.98 -8.76
CA GLU A 529 13.31 -11.05 -9.26
C GLU A 529 12.74 -11.93 -8.14
N ARG A 530 13.58 -12.30 -7.17
CA ARG A 530 13.14 -13.10 -6.02
C ARG A 530 12.10 -12.34 -5.20
N LEU A 531 12.28 -11.04 -4.96
CA LEU A 531 11.30 -10.22 -4.25
C LEU A 531 9.96 -10.14 -4.98
N ASP A 532 9.96 -10.09 -6.32
CA ASP A 532 8.74 -10.09 -7.12
C ASP A 532 8.04 -11.46 -7.11
N LYS A 533 8.80 -12.56 -7.21
CA LYS A 533 8.27 -13.93 -7.02
C LYS A 533 7.65 -14.11 -5.64
N GLU A 534 8.34 -13.68 -4.58
CA GLU A 534 7.82 -13.72 -3.21
C GLU A 534 6.55 -12.86 -3.04
N ARG A 535 6.47 -11.68 -3.67
CA ARG A 535 5.26 -10.84 -3.69
C ARG A 535 4.07 -11.57 -4.28
N ILE A 536 4.25 -12.30 -5.39
CA ILE A 536 3.19 -13.09 -6.02
C ILE A 536 2.78 -14.26 -5.10
N THR A 537 3.74 -15.01 -4.58
CA THR A 537 3.47 -16.15 -3.68
C THR A 537 2.71 -15.72 -2.43
N ARG A 538 3.15 -14.63 -1.77
CA ARG A 538 2.44 -14.08 -0.60
C ARG A 538 1.03 -13.61 -0.95
N ALA A 539 0.83 -13.03 -2.14
CA ALA A 539 -0.50 -12.61 -2.59
C ALA A 539 -1.44 -13.80 -2.86
N ARG A 540 -0.94 -14.87 -3.50
CA ARG A 540 -1.68 -16.12 -3.69
C ARG A 540 -2.06 -16.75 -2.35
N TYR A 541 -1.10 -16.85 -1.42
CA TYR A 541 -1.35 -17.37 -0.07
C TYR A 541 -2.38 -16.53 0.71
N ALA A 542 -2.31 -15.20 0.59
CA ALA A 542 -3.29 -14.30 1.20
C ALA A 542 -4.70 -14.47 0.61
N ASN A 543 -4.82 -14.84 -0.66
CA ASN A 543 -6.11 -15.07 -1.31
C ASN A 543 -6.82 -16.36 -0.88
N LEU A 544 -6.09 -17.31 -0.28
CA LEU A 544 -6.66 -18.54 0.29
C LEU A 544 -7.70 -18.22 1.38
N GLN A 545 -8.79 -18.96 1.38
CA GLN A 545 -9.94 -18.73 2.28
C GLN A 545 -9.55 -18.86 3.76
N ASN A 546 -8.82 -19.91 4.12
CA ASN A 546 -8.33 -20.13 5.49
C ASN A 546 -7.47 -18.94 5.98
N THR A 547 -6.62 -18.40 5.11
CA THR A 547 -5.80 -17.22 5.44
C THR A 547 -6.64 -15.96 5.62
N LYS A 548 -7.73 -15.78 4.85
CA LYS A 548 -8.68 -14.67 5.06
C LYS A 548 -9.34 -14.77 6.43
N GLU A 549 -9.72 -15.96 6.86
CA GLU A 549 -10.38 -16.19 8.16
C GLU A 549 -9.43 -15.97 9.34
N VAL A 550 -8.20 -16.51 9.27
CA VAL A 550 -7.16 -16.26 10.27
C VAL A 550 -6.85 -14.76 10.38
N ARG A 551 -6.81 -14.03 9.27
CA ARG A 551 -6.60 -12.57 9.27
C ARG A 551 -7.77 -11.83 9.95
N LYS A 552 -9.02 -12.23 9.70
CA LYS A 552 -10.18 -11.66 10.40
C LYS A 552 -10.07 -11.85 11.91
N VAL A 553 -9.73 -13.06 12.37
CA VAL A 553 -9.56 -13.37 13.80
C VAL A 553 -8.42 -12.56 14.42
N LYS A 554 -7.26 -12.48 13.77
CA LYS A 554 -6.12 -11.67 14.25
C LYS A 554 -6.47 -10.18 14.30
N ARG A 555 -7.23 -9.66 13.33
CA ARG A 555 -7.69 -8.27 13.32
C ARG A 555 -8.67 -7.99 14.46
N LEU A 556 -9.64 -8.87 14.71
CA LEU A 556 -10.54 -8.76 15.85
C LEU A 556 -9.76 -8.75 17.17
N LYS A 557 -8.77 -9.63 17.33
CA LYS A 557 -7.89 -9.63 18.50
C LYS A 557 -7.12 -8.32 18.65
N ARG A 558 -6.62 -7.75 17.57
CA ARG A 558 -5.94 -6.45 17.59
C ARG A 558 -6.88 -5.31 17.99
N ILE A 559 -8.09 -5.26 17.43
CA ILE A 559 -9.12 -4.26 17.80
C ILE A 559 -9.49 -4.38 19.28
N ILE A 560 -9.56 -5.61 19.81
CA ILE A 560 -9.85 -5.87 21.22
C ILE A 560 -8.65 -5.46 22.11
N GLN A 561 -7.41 -5.74 21.67
CA GLN A 561 -6.19 -5.39 22.40
C GLN A 561 -5.89 -3.88 22.39
N GLU A 562 -6.21 -3.19 21.29
CA GLU A 562 -6.07 -1.74 21.12
C GLU A 562 -7.27 -0.97 21.71
N GLY A 563 -8.00 -1.58 22.67
CA GLY A 563 -9.28 -1.08 23.17
C GLY A 563 -9.25 0.37 23.68
N GLU A 564 -9.54 1.33 22.80
CA GLU A 564 -9.95 2.71 23.11
C GLU A 564 -10.59 3.37 21.87
N PHE A 565 -11.91 3.30 21.77
CA PHE A 565 -12.72 4.31 21.06
C PHE A 565 -13.93 4.64 21.93
N SER A 566 -13.66 5.34 23.03
CA SER A 566 -14.69 6.08 23.75
C SER A 566 -14.06 7.31 24.39
N LYS A 567 -13.81 8.32 23.54
CA LYS A 567 -13.91 9.76 23.81
C LYS A 567 -13.60 10.51 22.51
N ASN A 568 -14.43 11.50 22.20
CA ASN A 568 -14.40 12.43 21.06
C ASN A 568 -15.15 11.96 19.80
N ALA A 569 -16.47 12.15 19.86
CA ALA A 569 -17.42 11.93 18.77
C ALA A 569 -17.37 13.00 17.65
N GLU A 570 -16.26 13.73 17.47
CA GLU A 570 -16.18 14.83 16.49
C GLU A 570 -15.04 14.76 15.47
N ASN A 571 -14.17 13.75 15.47
CA ASN A 571 -13.03 13.71 14.52
C ASN A 571 -12.67 12.30 14.00
N LEU A 572 -13.66 11.45 13.77
CA LEU A 572 -13.46 10.09 13.25
C LEU A 572 -13.41 10.07 11.71
N GLU A 573 -12.47 10.81 11.13
CA GLU A 573 -12.05 10.65 9.73
C GLU A 573 -10.55 10.35 9.68
N TYR A 574 -10.19 9.31 8.91
CA TYR A 574 -8.83 8.85 8.57
C TYR A 574 -8.01 8.11 9.63
N GLY A 575 -8.29 6.81 9.79
CA GLY A 575 -7.40 5.84 10.43
C GLY A 575 -6.79 4.85 9.42
N ALA A 576 -5.55 5.06 8.97
CA ALA A 576 -4.81 4.08 8.16
C ALA A 576 -4.36 2.89 9.02
N GLY A 577 -4.84 1.67 8.74
CA GLY A 577 -4.48 0.46 9.49
C GLY A 577 -5.47 0.05 10.59
N MET A 578 -6.63 0.72 10.68
CA MET A 578 -7.82 0.14 11.31
C MET A 578 -8.59 -0.81 10.36
N PHE A 579 -7.94 -1.23 9.27
CA PHE A 579 -8.45 -2.07 8.17
C PHE A 579 -7.87 -3.49 8.19
#